data_AF-A0A1B7MM02-F1
#
_entry.id   AF-A0A1B7MM02-F1
#
_cell.length_a   1.000
_cell.length_b   1.000
_cell.length_c   1.000
_cell.angle_alpha   90.00
_cell.angle_beta   90.00
_cell.angle_gamma   90.00
#
_symmetry.space_group_name_H-M   'P 1'
#
loop_
_entity.id
_entity.type
_entity.pdbx_description
1 polymer ?
#
loop_
_entity_poly.entity_id
_entity_poly.type
_entity_poly.pdbx_seq_one_letter_code
_entity_poly.pdbx_strand_id
1 'polypeptide(L)' 'MIDIGTPPTGGLTSFNVYVALSRSRGQDNIRLLRDFDEKMLMRHPREYLRIEDERL' A
#
# COMPACT_ATOMS: atom_id res chain seq x y z
N MET A 1 14.44 -6.80 -1.03
CA MET A 1 14.06 -5.84 0.02
C MET A 1 13.28 -4.73 -0.67
N ILE A 2 12.11 -4.39 -0.14
CA ILE A 2 11.23 -3.34 -0.67
C ILE A 2 11.10 -2.30 0.43
N ASP A 3 11.57 -1.09 0.16
CA ASP A 3 11.41 0.06 1.06
C ASP A 3 10.18 0.84 0.61
N ILE A 4 9.18 0.93 1.49
CA ILE A 4 7.92 1.63 1.25
C ILE A 4 8.00 2.95 2.00
N GLY A 5 8.06 4.06 1.26
CA GLY A 5 8.06 5.41 1.81
C GLY A 5 7.56 6.43 0.79
N THR A 6 7.25 7.63 1.28
CA THR A 6 6.76 8.73 0.46
C THR A 6 7.84 9.18 -0.53
N PRO A 7 7.59 9.11 -1.85
CA PRO A 7 8.54 9.63 -2.83
C PRO A 7 8.74 11.14 -2.65
N PRO A 8 9.93 11.69 -2.96
CA PRO A 8 10.18 13.13 -2.94
C PRO A 8 9.33 13.89 -3.97
N THR A 9 8.74 13.20 -4.96
CA THR A 9 7.82 13.78 -5.94
C THR A 9 6.80 12.73 -6.38
N GLY A 10 5.51 13.06 -6.28
CA GLY A 10 4.41 12.11 -6.48
C GLY A 10 4.08 11.37 -5.18
N GLY A 11 2.88 11.59 -4.64
CA GLY A 11 2.47 10.98 -3.37
C GLY A 11 2.44 9.46 -3.42
N LEU A 12 2.62 8.84 -2.27
CA LEU A 12 2.39 7.41 -2.11
C LEU A 12 0.88 7.13 -2.24
N THR A 13 0.47 6.07 -2.94
CA THR A 13 -0.93 5.65 -3.07
C THR A 13 -1.10 4.21 -2.63
N SER A 14 -2.31 3.84 -2.18
CA SER A 14 -2.59 2.51 -1.64
C SER A 14 -2.35 1.44 -2.72
N PHE A 15 -2.57 1.81 -3.98
CA PHE A 15 -2.27 0.99 -5.15
C PHE A 15 -0.77 0.74 -5.33
N ASN A 16 0.07 1.78 -5.21
CA ASN A 16 1.52 1.63 -5.32
C ASN A 16 2.06 0.70 -4.22
N VAL A 17 1.51 0.81 -3.01
CA VAL A 17 1.86 -0.07 -1.89
C VAL A 17 1.43 -1.50 -2.18
N TYR A 18 0.19 -1.73 -2.63
CA TYR A 18 -0.30 -3.05 -3.03
C TYR A 18 0.60 -3.70 -4.10
N VAL A 19 0.98 -2.96 -5.14
CA VAL A 19 1.88 -3.46 -6.19
C VAL A 19 3.24 -3.83 -5.61
N ALA A 20 3.80 -2.99 -4.73
CA ALA A 20 5.08 -3.26 -4.08
C ALA A 20 5.03 -4.53 -3.20
N LEU A 21 3.94 -4.72 -2.47
CA LEU A 21 3.69 -5.91 -1.64
C LEU A 21 3.53 -7.17 -2.49
N SER A 22 2.73 -7.10 -3.56
CA SER A 22 2.47 -8.22 -4.48
C SER A 22 3.75 -8.72 -5.18
N ARG A 23 4.71 -7.83 -5.42
CA ARG A 23 6.01 -8.17 -6.02
C ARG A 23 7.03 -8.68 -5.00
N SER A 24 6.74 -8.59 -3.71
CA SER A 24 7.61 -9.11 -2.66
C SER A 24 7.42 -10.63 -2.52
N ARG A 25 8.52 -11.37 -2.34
CA ARG A 25 8.50 -12.85 -2.18
C ARG A 25 8.34 -13.29 -0.72
N GLY A 26 7.99 -12.39 0.20
CA GLY A 26 7.86 -12.69 1.62
C GLY A 26 7.95 -11.45 2.51
N GLN A 27 7.39 -11.57 3.71
CA GLN A 27 7.24 -10.47 4.67
C GLN A 27 8.59 -9.98 5.22
N ASP A 28 9.57 -10.87 5.36
CA ASP A 28 10.94 -10.54 5.81
C ASP A 28 11.68 -9.52 4.93
N ASN A 29 11.19 -9.29 3.71
CA ASN A 29 11.81 -8.37 2.76
C ASN A 29 11.12 -7.01 2.67
N ILE A 30 10.14 -6.71 3.53
CA ILE A 30 9.38 -5.45 3.49
C ILE A 30 9.87 -4.53 4.63
N ARG A 31 10.23 -3.29 4.28
CA ARG A 31 10.56 -2.24 5.25
C ARG A 31 9.68 -1.02 5.02
N LEU A 32 9.00 -0.58 6.08
CA LEU A 32 8.22 0.65 6.11
C LEU A 32 9.10 1.79 6.60
N LEU A 33 9.21 2.87 5.82
CA LEU A 33 9.95 4.06 6.21
C LEU A 33 9.06 4.96 7.09
N ARG A 34 9.68 5.70 8.03
CA ARG A 34 9.00 6.49 9.07
C ARG A 34 7.98 7.54 8.58
N ASP A 35 7.99 7.87 7.31
CA ASP A 35 7.05 8.82 6.67
C ASP A 35 5.82 8.13 6.07
N PHE A 36 5.66 6.82 6.28
CA PHE A 36 4.52 6.08 5.76
C PHE A 36 3.24 6.38 6.55
N ASP A 37 2.25 6.97 5.89
CA ASP A 37 0.92 7.19 6.49
C ASP A 37 0.10 5.88 6.45
N GLU A 38 0.11 5.14 7.55
CA GLU A 38 -0.64 3.87 7.67
C GLU A 38 -2.15 4.04 7.48
N LYS A 39 -2.68 5.23 7.81
CA LYS A 39 -4.11 5.53 7.63
C LYS A 39 -4.49 5.54 6.16
N MET A 40 -3.53 5.72 5.25
CA MET A 40 -3.73 5.66 3.82
C MET A 40 -4.00 4.23 3.29
N LEU A 41 -3.60 3.19 4.05
CA LEU A 41 -4.00 1.81 3.78
C LEU A 41 -5.35 1.45 4.41
N MET A 42 -5.64 2.03 5.57
CA MET A 42 -6.92 1.79 6.27
C MET A 42 -8.08 2.59 5.66
N ARG A 43 -7.79 3.64 4.91
CA ARG A 43 -8.79 4.46 4.24
C ARG A 43 -9.18 3.82 2.92
N HIS A 44 -10.37 3.23 2.89
CA HIS A 44 -10.93 2.65 1.68
C HIS A 44 -10.95 3.70 0.56
N PRO A 45 -10.27 3.45 -0.59
CA PRO A 45 -10.14 4.49 -1.60
C PRO A 45 -11.49 4.90 -2.21
N ARG A 46 -12.42 3.95 -2.31
CA ARG A 46 -13.75 4.07 -2.96
C ARG A 46 -14.73 3.03 -2.41
N GLU A 47 -16.01 3.40 -2.31
CA GLU A 47 -17.10 2.48 -1.93
C GLU A 47 -17.25 1.31 -2.90
N TYR A 48 -17.04 1.54 -4.20
CA TYR A 48 -17.13 0.50 -5.22
C TYR A 48 -16.17 -0.67 -4.95
N LEU A 49 -14.93 -0.38 -4.54
CA LEU A 49 -13.95 -1.40 -4.19
C LEU A 49 -14.36 -2.17 -2.93
N ARG A 50 -15.13 -1.56 -2.02
CA ARG A 50 -15.62 -2.21 -0.79
C ARG A 50 -16.66 -3.28 -1.13
N ILE A 51 -17.51 -2.97 -2.09
CA ILE A 51 -18.52 -3.90 -2.61
C ILE A 51 -17.86 -5.04 -3.40
N GLU A 52 -16.79 -4.77 -4.14
CA GLU A 52 -16.02 -5.84 -4.81
C GLU A 52 -15.30 -6.75 -3.80
N ASP A 53 -14.72 -6.20 -2.73
CA ASP A 53 -14.05 -6.96 -1.67
C ASP A 53 -15.03 -7.86 -0.90
N GLU A 54 -16.25 -7.39 -0.59
CA GLU A 54 -17.33 -8.20 0.01
C GLU A 54 -17.84 -9.34 -0.90
N ARG A 55 -17.49 -9.33 -2.19
CA ARG A 55 -17.92 -10.35 -3.17
C ARG A 55 -16.88 -11.45 -3.41
N LEU A 56 -15.66 -11.33 -2.88
CA LEU A 56 -14.58 -12.31 -2.96
C LEU A 56 -14.65 -13.32 -1.81
#